data_AF-A0A1I0BID0-F1
#
_entry.id   AF-A0A1I0BID0-F1
#
_cell.length_a   1.000
_cell.length_b   1.000
_cell.length_c   1.000
_cell.angle_alpha   90.00
_cell.angle_beta   90.00
_cell.angle_gamma   90.00
#
_symmetry.space_group_name_H-M   'P 1'
#
loop_
_entity.id
_entity.type
_entity.pdbx_description
1 polymer ?
#
loop_
_entity_poly.entity_id
_entity_poly.type
_entity_poly.pdbx_seq_one_letter_code
_entity_poly.pdbx_strand_id
1 'polypeptide(L)' 'MTTLEKFLFYFGVALILGSALARVSHAIESEQSHFLILIGAALQFNAQSRYNRRLRQRIEELEAEPRC' A
#
# COMPACT_ATOMS: atom_id res chain seq x y z
N MET A 1 11.21 5.08 16.30
CA MET A 1 9.75 4.86 16.17
C MET A 1 9.38 3.66 17.02
N THR A 2 8.73 3.89 18.16
CA THR A 2 8.34 2.85 19.13
C THR A 2 7.15 2.03 18.60
N THR A 3 6.89 0.86 19.20
CA THR A 3 5.78 -0.04 18.78
C THR A 3 4.42 0.65 18.88
N LEU A 4 4.23 1.48 19.92
CA LEU A 4 3.01 2.24 20.15
C LEU A 4 2.82 3.35 19.10
N GLU A 5 3.88 4.09 18.77
CA GLU A 5 3.85 5.10 17.70
C GLU A 5 3.50 4.49 16.34
N LYS A 6 4.05 3.32 16.02
CA LYS A 6 3.70 2.59 14.79
C LYS A 6 2.23 2.17 14.78
N PHE A 7 1.73 1.65 15.91
CA PHE A 7 0.32 1.26 16.01
C PHE A 7 -0.62 2.46 15.82
N LEU A 8 -0.36 3.57 16.52
CA LEU A 8 -1.15 4.80 16.39
C LEU A 8 -1.07 5.37 14.97
N PHE A 9 0.11 5.32 14.35
CA PHE A 9 0.29 5.75 12.97
C PHE A 9 -0.55 4.91 12.00
N TYR A 10 -0.45 3.58 12.04
CA TYR A 10 -1.24 2.72 11.16
C TYR A 10 -2.74 2.81 11.42
N PHE A 11 -3.14 2.94 12.68
CA PHE A 11 -4.54 3.13 13.06
C PHE A 11 -5.09 4.46 12.52
N GLY A 12 -4.34 5.55 12.63
CA GLY A 12 -4.70 6.85 12.07
C GLY A 12 -4.82 6.81 10.55
N VAL A 13 -3.86 6.17 9.87
CA VAL A 13 -3.91 5.98 8.42
C VAL A 13 -5.15 5.17 8.00
N ALA A 14 -5.48 4.11 8.74
CA ALA A 14 -6.67 3.30 8.48
C ALA A 14 -7.98 4.09 8.64
N LEU A 15 -8.07 4.94 9.67
CA LEU A 15 -9.24 5.82 9.87
C LEU A 15 -9.40 6.83 8.75
N ILE A 16 -8.31 7.48 8.32
CA ILE A 16 -8.34 8.45 7.23
C ILE A 16 -8.79 7.77 5.94
N LEU A 17 -8.16 6.64 5.58
CA LEU A 17 -8.49 5.87 4.38
C LEU A 17 -9.94 5.36 4.44
N GLY A 18 -10.37 4.80 5.56
CA GLY A 18 -11.73 4.31 5.76
C GLY A 18 -12.77 5.42 5.63
N SER A 19 -12.51 6.61 6.19
CA SER A 19 -13.42 7.75 6.07
C SER A 19 -13.51 8.28 4.64
N ALA A 20 -12.40 8.32 3.91
CA ALA A 20 -12.37 8.68 2.50
C ALA A 20 -13.16 7.67 1.67
N LEU A 21 -12.96 6.37 1.93
CA LEU A 21 -13.68 5.29 1.27
C LEU A 21 -15.18 5.37 1.52
N ALA A 22 -15.59 5.61 2.77
CA ALA A 22 -16.99 5.75 3.15
C ALA A 22 -17.68 6.97 2.50
N ARG A 23 -16.97 8.10 2.37
CA ARG A 23 -17.47 9.27 1.65
C ARG A 23 -17.63 8.99 0.15
N VAL A 24 -16.63 8.34 -0.44
CA VAL A 24 -16.68 7.94 -1.85
C VAL A 24 -17.82 6.94 -2.11
N SER A 25 -18.01 5.96 -1.24
CA SER A 25 -19.11 4.99 -1.36
C SER A 25 -20.49 5.58 -1.12
N HIS A 26 -20.59 6.69 -0.39
CA HIS A 26 -21.87 7.38 -0.17
C HIS A 26 -22.19 8.39 -1.28
N ALA A 27 -21.17 8.89 -1.98
CA ALA A 27 -21.31 9.82 -3.11
C ALA A 27 -21.50 9.11 -4.47
N ILE A 28 -21.21 7.81 -4.52
CA ILE A 28 -21.18 7.00 -5.73
C ILE A 28 -22.07 5.77 -5.49
N GLU A 29 -22.93 5.40 -6.45
CA GLU A 29 -23.77 4.20 -6.34
C GLU A 29 -22.95 2.95 -5.96
N SER A 30 -23.54 2.06 -5.14
CA SER A 30 -22.85 0.95 -4.47
C SER A 30 -21.96 0.12 -5.40
N GLU A 31 -22.39 -0.13 -6.64
CA GLU A 31 -21.63 -0.92 -7.62
C GLU A 31 -20.30 -0.26 -8.05
N GLN A 32 -20.31 1.06 -8.23
CA GLN A 32 -19.12 1.81 -8.65
C GLN A 32 -18.09 1.94 -7.51
N SER A 33 -18.55 1.98 -6.26
CA SER A 33 -17.66 1.97 -5.08
C SER A 33 -16.82 0.68 -5.00
N HIS A 34 -17.42 -0.47 -5.35
CA HIS A 34 -16.74 -1.75 -5.38
C HIS A 34 -15.71 -1.81 -6.52
N PHE A 35 -16.04 -1.24 -7.68
CA PHE A 35 -15.10 -1.07 -8.79
C PHE A 35 -13.88 -0.23 -8.41
N LEU A 36 -14.08 0.88 -7.70
CA LEU A 36 -12.98 1.73 -7.24
C LEU A 36 -12.08 1.04 -6.22
N ILE A 37 -12.65 0.25 -5.31
CA ILE A 37 -11.88 -0.57 -4.37
C ILE A 37 -11.06 -1.62 -5.11
N LEU A 38 -11.65 -2.31 -6.10
CA LEU A 38 -10.96 -3.29 -6.93
C LEU A 38 -9.83 -2.66 -7.74
N ILE A 39 -10.05 -1.47 -8.33
CA ILE A 39 -9.01 -0.72 -9.04
C ILE A 39 -7.89 -0.31 -8.08
N GLY A 40 -8.23 0.19 -6.89
CA GLY A 40 -7.27 0.54 -5.85
C GLY A 40 -6.40 -0.65 -5.43
N ALA A 41 -7.03 -1.81 -5.19
CA ALA A 41 -6.33 -3.05 -4.86
C ALA A 41 -5.42 -3.53 -6.01
N ALA A 42 -5.89 -3.46 -7.26
CA ALA A 42 -5.10 -3.83 -8.43
C ALA A 42 -3.88 -2.91 -8.62
N LEU A 43 -4.05 -1.60 -8.44
CA LEU A 43 -2.96 -0.63 -8.48
C LEU A 43 -1.94 -0.89 -7.36
N GLN A 44 -2.41 -1.18 -6.15
CA GLN A 44 -1.54 -1.51 -5.02
C GLN A 44 -0.74 -2.79 -5.26
N PHE A 45 -1.38 -3.84 -5.80
CA PHE A 45 -0.69 -5.07 -6.18
C PHE A 45 0.38 -4.83 -7.27
N ASN A 46 0.07 -4.00 -8.28
CA ASN A 46 1.03 -3.66 -9.33
C ASN A 46 2.24 -2.88 -8.76
N ALA A 47 1.97 -1.90 -7.89
CA ALA A 47 3.00 -1.13 -7.20
C ALA A 47 3.89 -2.02 -6.33
N GLN A 48 3.30 -2.95 -5.57
CA GLN A 48 4.03 -3.90 -4.74
C GLN A 48 4.90 -4.84 -5.58
N SER A 49 4.38 -5.34 -6.70
CA SER A 49 5.15 -6.19 -7.63
C SER A 49 6.36 -5.45 -8.19
N ARG A 50 6.19 -4.18 -8.62
CA ARG A 50 7.30 -3.33 -9.08
C ARG A 50 8.32 -3.08 -7.97
N TYR A 51 7.86 -2.81 -6.74
CA TYR A 51 8.72 -2.61 -5.59
C TYR A 51 9.54 -3.87 -5.29
N ASN A 52 8.91 -5.04 -5.19
CA ASN A 52 9.58 -6.32 -4.94
C ASN A 52 10.62 -6.64 -6.02
N ARG A 53 10.31 -6.35 -7.29
CA ARG A 53 11.27 -6.53 -8.38
C ARG A 53 12.52 -5.66 -8.20
N ARG A 54 12.35 -4.37 -7.86
CA ARG A 54 13.47 -3.47 -7.59
C ARG A 54 14.26 -3.90 -6.36
N LEU A 55 13.57 -4.34 -5.31
CA LEU A 55 14.21 -4.84 -4.10
C LEU A 55 15.09 -6.05 -4.39
N ARG A 56 14.58 -7.00 -5.20
CA ARG A 56 15.35 -8.17 -5.61
C ARG A 56 16.61 -7.80 -6.39
N GLN A 57 16.50 -6.87 -7.34
CA GLN A 57 17.66 -6.37 -8.08
C GLN A 57 18.72 -5.76 -7.15
N ARG A 58 18.29 -4.96 -6.16
CA ARG A 58 19.22 -4.39 -5.15
C ARG A 58 19.89 -5.46 -4.30
N ILE A 59 19.18 -6.52 -3.94
CA ILE A 59 19.76 -7.63 -3.19
C ILE A 59 20.83 -8.34 -4.04
N GLU A 60 20.53 -8.64 -5.31
CA GLU A 60 21.47 -9.27 -6.24
C GLU A 60 22.72 -8.39 -6.46
N GLU A 61 22.55 -7.07 -6.60
CA GLU A 61 23.66 -6.11 -6.70
C GLU A 61 24.55 -6.12 -5.45
N LEU A 62 23.95 -6.12 -4.25
CA LEU A 62 24.68 -6.15 -2.98
C LEU A 62 25.37 -7.49 -2.71
N GLU A 63 24.79 -8.60 -3.17
CA GLU A 63 25.41 -9.93 -3.07
C GLU A 63 26.57 -10.13 -4.04
N ALA A 64 26.51 -9.47 -5.21
CA ALA A 64 27.58 -9.45 -6.20
C ALA A 64 28.72 -8.48 -5.85
N GLU A 65 28.51 -7.58 -4.88
CA GLU A 65 29.54 -6.66 -4.41
C GLU A 65 30.61 -7.46 -3.64
N PRO A 66 31.90 -7.42 -4.08
CA PRO A 66 32.95 -8.15 -3.39
C PRO A 66 33.11 -7.57 -1.98
N ARG A 67 32.90 -8.42 -0.98
CA ARG A 67 33.15 -8.06 0.42
C ARG A 67 34.65 -7.84 0.59
N CYS A 68 35.09 -6.58 0.53
CA CYS A 68 36.42 -6.17 0.98
C CYS A 68 36.59 -6.41 2.49
#